data_AF-A0A843LZT5-F1
#
_entry.id   AF-A0A843LZT5-F1
#
_cell.length_a   1.000
_cell.length_b   1.000
_cell.length_c   1.000
_cell.angle_alpha   90.00
_cell.angle_beta   90.00
_cell.angle_gamma   90.00
#
_symmetry.space_group_name_H-M   'P 1'
#
loop_
_entity.id
_entity.type
_entity.pdbx_description
1 polymer ?
#
loop_
_entity_poly.entity_id
_entity_poly.type
_entity_poly.pdbx_seq_one_letter_code
_entity_poly.pdbx_strand_id
1 'polypeptide(L)'
;MKGGCRVTFTFDEQIAALEAERDRLLQFPEDEFIAIIRDVGFSCDRCGRCCTREFNGHVFLLEDDTDSVRRILPDAVLPAPDFDACDQEGRFYVSGYALRTRPDGSCIFLKDGRCSIYDRRFSICRVYPYMLHREADKSGAVDWRQISGLNEHGTYNNPIEDAECARIFRETVAYEAAFLDQEIRFRQALRDLFAREGLRYVRRTYDRLMREFRKGAVVDVRVFHRGRFEEHRARRDLYGR
;
A
#
# COMPACT_ATOMS: atom_id res chain seq x y z
N MET A 1 -8.30 -9.93 15.39
CA MET A 1 -7.86 -11.23 15.95
C MET A 1 -8.10 -12.32 14.91
N LYS A 2 -7.32 -13.40 14.98
CA LYS A 2 -7.01 -14.45 13.98
C LYS A 2 -5.74 -14.07 13.19
N GLY A 3 -4.53 -14.51 13.56
CA GLY A 3 -4.21 -15.81 14.16
C GLY A 3 -4.26 -16.92 13.10
N GLY A 4 -3.73 -16.65 11.91
CA GLY A 4 -3.48 -17.67 10.89
C GLY A 4 -2.11 -18.30 11.12
N CYS A 5 -2.09 -19.62 11.25
CA CYS A 5 -0.89 -20.43 11.16
C CYS A 5 -0.25 -20.18 9.78
N ARG A 6 0.82 -19.37 9.71
CA ARG A 6 1.65 -19.24 8.52
C ARG A 6 2.96 -19.93 8.83
N VAL A 7 3.24 -21.00 8.11
CA VAL A 7 4.61 -21.44 7.81
C VAL A 7 5.41 -20.18 7.54
N THR A 8 6.45 -19.91 8.34
CA THR A 8 7.31 -18.76 8.11
C THR A 8 8.08 -19.03 6.84
N PHE A 9 7.52 -18.60 5.71
CA PHE A 9 8.22 -18.58 4.43
C PHE A 9 9.54 -17.82 4.61
N THR A 10 10.61 -18.42 4.12
CA THR A 10 11.91 -17.76 3.93
C THR A 10 11.74 -16.54 3.03
N PHE A 11 12.71 -15.61 3.04
CA PHE A 11 12.65 -14.47 2.14
C PHE A 11 12.62 -14.91 0.67
N ASP A 12 13.33 -15.98 0.29
CA ASP A 12 13.32 -16.50 -1.08
C ASP A 12 11.95 -17.05 -1.48
N GLU A 13 11.25 -17.77 -0.59
CA GLU A 13 9.88 -18.22 -0.85
C GLU A 13 8.90 -17.04 -0.98
N GLN A 14 9.09 -15.98 -0.18
CA GLN A 14 8.28 -14.75 -0.29
C GLN A 14 8.52 -14.03 -1.62
N ILE A 15 9.78 -13.93 -2.05
CA ILE A 15 10.17 -13.33 -3.34
C ILE A 15 9.53 -14.12 -4.48
N ALA A 16 9.70 -15.45 -4.50
CA ALA A 16 9.12 -16.30 -5.54
C ALA A 16 7.59 -16.21 -5.60
N ALA A 17 6.93 -16.09 -4.45
CA ALA A 17 5.48 -15.90 -4.39
C ALA A 17 5.05 -14.54 -4.99
N LEU A 18 5.77 -13.46 -4.71
CA LEU A 18 5.51 -12.14 -5.27
C LEU A 18 5.79 -12.08 -6.78
N GLU A 19 6.86 -12.71 -7.24
CA GLU A 19 7.18 -12.84 -8.67
C GLU A 19 6.07 -13.60 -9.41
N ALA A 20 5.61 -14.73 -8.84
CA ALA A 20 4.49 -15.48 -9.39
C ALA A 20 3.17 -14.70 -9.36
N GLU A 21 2.97 -13.79 -8.40
CA GLU A 21 1.80 -12.90 -8.36
C GLU A 21 1.87 -11.86 -9.48
N ARG A 22 3.03 -11.23 -9.66
CA ARG A 22 3.27 -10.24 -10.71
C ARG A 22 3.10 -10.86 -12.09
N ASP A 23 3.62 -12.06 -12.30
CA ASP A 23 3.48 -12.75 -13.59
C ASP A 23 2.02 -13.06 -13.92
N ARG A 24 1.19 -13.40 -12.92
CA ARG A 24 -0.27 -13.58 -13.11
C ARG A 24 -0.97 -12.26 -13.38
N LEU A 25 -0.60 -11.19 -12.68
CA LEU A 25 -1.12 -9.84 -12.92
C LEU A 25 -0.89 -9.41 -14.37
N LEU A 26 0.33 -9.59 -14.87
CA LEU A 26 0.70 -9.23 -16.24
C LEU A 26 0.02 -10.10 -17.31
N GLN A 27 -0.51 -11.26 -16.92
CA GLN A 27 -1.28 -12.17 -17.77
C GLN A 27 -2.80 -11.99 -17.63
N PHE A 28 -3.27 -11.09 -16.76
CA PHE A 28 -4.70 -10.87 -16.60
C PHE A 28 -5.32 -10.37 -17.91
N PRO A 29 -6.46 -10.92 -18.37
CA PRO A 29 -7.02 -10.56 -19.67
C PRO A 29 -7.46 -9.08 -19.72
N GLU A 30 -6.88 -8.32 -20.65
CA GLU A 30 -7.18 -6.89 -20.84
C GLU A 30 -8.68 -6.67 -21.08
N ASP A 31 -9.29 -7.44 -22.00
CA ASP A 31 -10.71 -7.32 -22.35
C ASP A 31 -11.63 -7.57 -21.13
N GLU A 32 -11.24 -8.50 -20.24
CA GLU A 32 -11.99 -8.80 -19.02
C GLU A 32 -11.97 -7.60 -18.06
N PHE A 33 -10.79 -7.01 -17.82
CA PHE A 33 -10.71 -5.87 -16.91
C PHE A 33 -11.37 -4.62 -17.51
N ILE A 34 -11.21 -4.38 -18.82
CA ILE A 34 -11.89 -3.30 -19.52
C ILE A 34 -13.41 -3.43 -19.42
N ALA A 35 -13.96 -4.65 -19.54
CA ALA A 35 -15.38 -4.89 -19.36
C ALA A 35 -15.84 -4.53 -17.94
N ILE A 36 -15.07 -4.90 -16.91
CA ILE A 36 -15.34 -4.54 -15.52
C ILE A 36 -15.29 -3.01 -15.32
N ILE A 37 -14.27 -2.33 -15.85
CA ILE A 37 -14.14 -0.87 -15.74
C ILE A 37 -15.38 -0.18 -16.31
N ARG A 38 -15.82 -0.62 -17.49
CA ARG A 38 -16.99 -0.10 -18.19
C ARG A 38 -18.28 -0.34 -17.41
N ASP A 39 -18.47 -1.55 -16.86
CA ASP A 39 -19.65 -1.93 -16.09
C ASP A 39 -19.75 -1.12 -14.80
N VAL A 40 -18.64 -0.99 -14.07
CA VAL A 40 -18.56 -0.18 -12.84
C VAL A 40 -18.84 1.29 -13.13
N GLY A 41 -18.25 1.85 -14.19
CA GLY A 41 -18.48 3.23 -14.58
C GLY A 41 -18.13 4.25 -13.48
N PHE A 42 -17.02 4.06 -12.75
CA PHE A 42 -16.68 4.92 -11.62
C PHE A 42 -16.21 6.31 -12.06
N SER A 43 -16.69 7.35 -11.39
CA SER A 43 -16.14 8.71 -11.49
C SER A 43 -16.04 9.37 -10.12
N CYS A 44 -14.87 9.96 -9.84
CA CYS A 44 -14.64 10.71 -8.61
C CYS A 44 -15.40 12.04 -8.63
N ASP A 45 -16.40 12.17 -7.76
CA ASP A 45 -17.19 13.38 -7.53
C ASP A 45 -16.52 14.38 -6.55
N ARG A 46 -15.30 14.07 -6.11
CA ARG A 46 -14.54 14.82 -5.09
C ARG A 46 -15.27 14.89 -3.74
N CYS A 47 -15.99 13.84 -3.34
CA CYS A 47 -16.65 13.76 -2.04
C CYS A 47 -15.70 13.73 -0.82
N GLY A 48 -14.40 13.53 -1.02
CA GLY A 48 -13.40 13.51 0.05
C GLY A 48 -13.37 12.22 0.89
N ARG A 49 -14.32 11.29 0.73
CA ARG A 49 -14.39 10.03 1.50
C ARG A 49 -13.12 9.20 1.41
N CYS A 50 -12.67 8.87 0.19
CA CYS A 50 -11.44 8.12 -0.06
C CYS A 50 -10.15 8.85 0.36
N CYS A 51 -10.23 10.16 0.66
CA CYS A 51 -9.14 10.97 1.18
C CYS A 51 -9.08 10.95 2.72
N THR A 52 -9.69 9.95 3.36
CA THR A 52 -9.67 9.78 4.81
C THR A 52 -9.20 8.37 5.19
N ARG A 53 -8.56 8.28 6.35
CA ARG A 53 -8.16 7.01 6.95
C ARG A 53 -9.35 6.15 7.36
N GLU A 54 -10.47 6.77 7.74
CA GLU A 54 -11.69 6.04 8.08
C GLU A 54 -12.15 5.13 6.93
N PHE A 55 -12.01 5.62 5.70
CA PHE A 55 -12.41 4.89 4.51
C PHE A 55 -11.34 3.93 3.97
N ASN A 56 -10.09 4.39 3.82
CA ASN A 56 -9.03 3.65 3.12
C ASN A 56 -7.89 3.12 4.01
N GLY A 57 -7.90 3.42 5.30
CA GLY A 57 -6.80 3.08 6.22
C GLY A 57 -5.54 3.92 6.01
N HIS A 58 -4.90 3.82 4.85
CA HIS A 58 -3.75 4.65 4.47
C HIS A 58 -3.58 4.71 2.95
N VAL A 59 -2.80 5.68 2.48
CA VAL A 59 -2.39 5.78 1.08
C VAL A 59 -0.92 5.38 1.01
N PHE A 60 -0.64 4.16 0.56
CA PHE A 60 0.72 3.70 0.29
C PHE A 60 1.30 4.45 -0.90
N LEU A 61 2.58 4.80 -0.83
CA LEU A 61 3.29 5.53 -1.87
C LEU A 61 4.36 4.62 -2.49
N LEU A 62 4.27 4.45 -3.80
CA LEU A 62 5.38 3.94 -4.59
C LEU A 62 6.59 4.89 -4.47
N GLU A 63 7.80 4.40 -4.75
CA GLU A 63 9.02 5.20 -4.62
C GLU A 63 8.96 6.52 -5.41
N ASP A 64 8.45 6.51 -6.64
CA ASP A 64 8.31 7.71 -7.47
C ASP A 64 7.28 8.71 -6.90
N ASP A 65 6.21 8.20 -6.29
CA ASP A 65 5.23 9.04 -5.60
C ASP A 65 5.81 9.59 -4.30
N THR A 66 6.61 8.81 -3.58
CA THR A 66 7.33 9.26 -2.38
C THR A 66 8.25 10.44 -2.72
N ASP A 67 9.02 10.33 -3.81
CA ASP A 67 9.88 11.42 -4.29
C ASP A 67 9.07 12.66 -4.72
N SER A 68 7.90 12.43 -5.30
CA SER A 68 6.99 13.51 -5.70
C SER A 68 6.39 14.21 -4.49
N VAL A 69 5.93 13.48 -3.47
CA VAL A 69 5.47 14.04 -2.20
C VAL A 69 6.57 14.85 -1.54
N ARG A 70 7.80 14.29 -1.44
CA ARG A 70 8.92 14.96 -0.77
C ARG A 70 9.29 16.30 -1.42
N ARG A 71 9.14 16.42 -2.75
CA ARG A 71 9.33 17.69 -3.46
C ARG A 71 8.22 18.71 -3.22
N ILE A 72 7.00 18.26 -2.94
CA ILE A 72 5.84 19.12 -2.68
C ILE A 72 5.81 19.55 -1.21
N LEU A 73 5.95 18.58 -0.30
CA LEU A 73 5.88 18.75 1.15
C LEU A 73 6.70 17.61 1.81
N PRO A 74 7.95 17.85 2.21
CA PRO A 74 8.85 16.83 2.78
C PRO A 74 8.25 16.04 3.95
N ASP A 75 7.53 16.72 4.86
CA ASP A 75 6.98 16.12 6.07
C ASP A 75 5.64 15.41 5.86
N ALA A 76 5.14 15.32 4.62
CA ALA A 76 3.85 14.70 4.30
C ALA A 76 3.90 13.17 4.20
N VAL A 77 5.04 12.54 4.46
CA VAL A 77 5.18 11.08 4.49
C VAL A 77 5.49 10.57 5.89
N LEU A 78 5.16 9.32 6.13
CA LEU A 78 5.51 8.54 7.33
C LEU A 78 5.76 7.08 6.94
N PRO A 79 6.51 6.29 7.73
CA PRO A 79 6.68 4.86 7.47
C PRO A 79 5.30 4.21 7.31
N ALA A 80 5.06 3.44 6.23
CA ALA A 80 3.76 2.80 6.04
C ALA A 80 3.38 1.98 7.29
N PRO A 81 2.07 1.90 7.64
CA PRO A 81 1.63 1.06 8.74
C PRO A 81 1.92 -0.42 8.45
N ASP A 82 1.70 -1.28 9.44
CA ASP A 82 1.81 -2.74 9.30
C ASP A 82 3.20 -3.24 8.93
N PHE A 83 4.20 -2.89 9.77
CA PHE A 83 5.61 -3.30 9.59
C PHE A 83 5.76 -4.80 9.29
N ASP A 84 6.54 -5.12 8.25
CA ASP A 84 6.67 -6.46 7.67
C ASP A 84 7.58 -7.40 8.48
N ALA A 85 8.64 -6.84 9.08
CA ALA A 85 9.63 -7.63 9.82
C ALA A 85 10.16 -6.89 11.05
N CYS A 86 10.68 -7.65 12.01
CA CYS A 86 11.41 -7.12 13.16
C CYS A 86 12.59 -8.05 13.47
N ASP A 87 13.77 -7.47 13.62
CA ASP A 87 14.99 -8.21 13.94
C ASP A 87 15.18 -8.44 15.46
N GLN A 88 16.28 -9.12 15.83
CA GLN A 88 16.60 -9.39 17.23
C GLN A 88 16.97 -8.13 18.05
N GLU A 89 17.31 -7.02 17.40
CA GLU A 89 17.64 -5.75 18.05
C GLU A 89 16.39 -4.88 18.28
N GLY A 90 15.24 -5.29 17.73
CA GLY A 90 13.98 -4.58 17.88
C GLY A 90 13.74 -3.50 16.83
N ARG A 91 14.48 -3.53 15.72
CA ARG A 91 14.26 -2.63 14.58
C ARG A 91 13.18 -3.22 13.68
N PHE A 92 12.17 -2.43 13.35
CA PHE A 92 11.14 -2.80 12.38
C PHE A 92 11.57 -2.47 10.96
N TYR A 93 11.03 -3.19 9.99
CA TYR A 93 11.26 -2.95 8.56
C TYR A 93 9.93 -2.87 7.82
N VAL A 94 9.82 -1.94 6.89
CA VAL A 94 8.62 -1.77 6.04
C VAL A 94 9.00 -1.38 4.62
N SER A 95 8.20 -1.82 3.65
CA SER A 95 8.49 -1.72 2.22
C SER A 95 8.38 -0.32 1.60
N GLY A 96 7.87 0.66 2.34
CA GLY A 96 7.71 2.00 1.82
C GLY A 96 7.04 2.98 2.76
N TYR A 97 6.66 4.12 2.18
CA TYR A 97 6.02 5.22 2.88
C TYR A 97 4.51 5.23 2.64
N ALA A 98 3.78 5.85 3.56
CA ALA A 98 2.41 6.25 3.35
C ALA A 98 2.27 7.77 3.49
N LEU A 99 1.21 8.33 2.89
CA LEU A 99 0.84 9.72 3.17
C LEU A 99 0.45 9.90 4.63
N ARG A 100 0.96 10.98 5.21
CA ARG A 100 0.52 11.47 6.50
C ARG A 100 -0.95 11.87 6.44
N THR A 101 -1.64 11.58 7.53
CA THR A 101 -2.98 12.10 7.80
C THR A 101 -2.93 13.11 8.93
N ARG A 102 -3.88 14.04 8.95
CA ARG A 102 -4.09 14.95 10.07
C ARG A 102 -4.67 14.18 11.26
N PRO A 103 -4.69 14.78 12.47
CA PRO A 103 -5.25 14.13 13.66
C PRO A 103 -6.72 13.68 13.53
N ASP A 104 -7.49 14.31 12.65
CA ASP A 104 -8.88 13.94 12.32
C ASP A 104 -8.98 12.78 11.30
N GLY A 105 -7.85 12.23 10.85
CA GLY A 105 -7.79 11.15 9.85
C GLY A 105 -7.89 11.62 8.41
N SER A 106 -8.03 12.93 8.14
CA SER A 106 -8.02 13.46 6.77
C SER A 106 -6.62 13.39 6.15
N CYS A 107 -6.54 13.07 4.87
CA CYS A 107 -5.31 13.17 4.09
C CYS A 107 -4.74 14.59 4.20
N ILE A 108 -3.42 14.72 4.35
CA ILE A 108 -2.73 16.02 4.47
C ILE A 108 -3.02 16.99 3.30
N PHE A 109 -3.41 16.46 2.13
CA PHE A 109 -3.78 17.25 0.96
C PHE A 109 -5.29 17.51 0.83
N LEU A 110 -6.14 16.95 1.69
CA LEU A 110 -7.57 17.26 1.73
C LEU A 110 -7.77 18.65 2.35
N LYS A 111 -8.34 19.60 1.61
CA LYS A 111 -8.61 20.97 2.07
C LYS A 111 -10.02 21.36 1.65
N ASP A 112 -10.82 21.88 2.58
CA ASP A 112 -12.20 22.31 2.33
C ASP A 112 -13.03 21.20 1.63
N GLY A 113 -12.85 19.95 2.07
CA GLY A 113 -13.52 18.77 1.52
C GLY A 113 -13.00 18.28 0.15
N ARG A 114 -11.96 18.91 -0.42
CA ARG A 114 -11.44 18.58 -1.76
C ARG A 114 -9.93 18.35 -1.75
N CYS A 115 -9.44 17.49 -2.64
CA CYS A 115 -8.01 17.28 -2.80
C CYS A 115 -7.35 18.53 -3.39
N SER A 116 -6.43 19.16 -2.66
CA SER A 116 -5.70 20.37 -3.10
C SER A 116 -4.71 20.12 -4.23
N ILE A 117 -4.39 18.85 -4.51
CA ILE A 117 -3.49 18.43 -5.59
C ILE A 117 -4.22 17.52 -6.59
N TYR A 118 -5.52 17.72 -6.82
CA TYR A 118 -6.37 16.78 -7.58
C TYR A 118 -5.80 16.38 -8.96
N ASP A 119 -5.24 17.32 -9.70
CA ASP A 119 -4.66 17.07 -11.04
C ASP A 119 -3.26 16.44 -10.97
N ARG A 120 -2.65 16.45 -9.79
CA ARG A 120 -1.33 15.88 -9.48
C ARG A 120 -1.43 14.73 -8.47
N ARG A 121 -2.58 14.05 -8.42
CA ARG A 121 -2.81 12.88 -7.55
C ARG A 121 -1.73 11.83 -7.80
N PHE A 122 -1.30 11.19 -6.71
CA PHE A 122 -0.39 10.05 -6.73
C PHE A 122 -1.05 8.85 -7.40
N SER A 123 -0.23 7.91 -7.86
CA SER A 123 -0.65 6.78 -8.70
C SER A 123 -1.87 6.04 -8.12
N ILE A 124 -1.80 5.58 -6.87
CA ILE A 124 -2.92 4.92 -6.18
C ILE A 124 -4.20 5.78 -6.14
N CYS A 125 -4.07 7.09 -5.91
CA CYS A 125 -5.22 7.99 -5.84
C CYS A 125 -5.85 8.29 -7.22
N ARG A 126 -5.12 8.02 -8.32
CA ARG A 126 -5.63 8.17 -9.68
C ARG A 126 -6.42 6.94 -10.12
N VAL A 127 -5.94 5.75 -9.77
CA VAL A 127 -6.56 4.47 -10.17
C VAL A 127 -7.69 4.05 -9.26
N TYR A 128 -7.70 4.48 -7.98
CA TYR A 128 -8.76 4.15 -7.02
C TYR A 128 -10.16 4.56 -7.53
N PRO A 129 -11.17 3.67 -7.47
CA PRO A 129 -11.22 2.43 -6.69
C PRO A 129 -10.80 1.16 -7.44
N TYR A 130 -10.37 1.29 -8.68
CA TYR A 130 -9.87 0.16 -9.44
C TYR A 130 -8.54 -0.33 -8.85
N MET A 131 -8.42 -1.64 -8.80
CA MET A 131 -7.28 -2.39 -8.30
C MET A 131 -7.21 -3.69 -9.07
N LEU A 132 -6.09 -4.39 -8.99
CA LEU A 132 -5.99 -5.71 -9.60
C LEU A 132 -4.98 -6.54 -8.82
N HIS A 133 -5.44 -7.11 -7.71
CA HIS A 133 -4.63 -7.97 -6.88
C HIS A 133 -5.45 -9.11 -6.32
N ARG A 134 -4.79 -10.20 -5.93
CA ARG A 134 -5.46 -11.36 -5.38
C ARG A 134 -5.55 -11.29 -3.86
N GLU A 135 -6.74 -11.59 -3.34
CA GLU A 135 -6.98 -11.66 -1.90
C GLU A 135 -7.76 -12.91 -1.52
N ALA A 136 -7.48 -13.43 -0.33
CA ALA A 136 -8.30 -14.47 0.26
C ALA A 136 -9.64 -13.88 0.73
N ASP A 137 -10.75 -14.52 0.35
CA ASP A 137 -12.06 -14.21 0.90
C ASP A 137 -12.23 -14.76 2.33
N LYS A 138 -13.44 -14.63 2.91
CA LYS A 138 -13.74 -15.13 4.26
C LYS A 138 -13.60 -16.65 4.41
N SER A 139 -13.67 -17.40 3.31
CA SER A 139 -13.48 -18.84 3.26
C SER A 139 -12.01 -19.25 3.06
N GLY A 140 -11.15 -18.29 2.71
CA GLY A 140 -9.75 -18.53 2.38
C GLY A 140 -9.50 -18.78 0.89
N ALA A 141 -10.54 -18.74 0.05
CA ALA A 141 -10.39 -18.85 -1.40
C ALA A 141 -9.73 -17.57 -1.93
N VAL A 142 -8.62 -17.72 -2.66
CA VAL A 142 -7.86 -16.61 -3.20
C VAL A 142 -8.33 -16.32 -4.61
N ASP A 143 -8.83 -15.11 -4.85
CA ASP A 143 -9.33 -14.66 -6.15
C ASP A 143 -8.99 -13.19 -6.39
N TRP A 144 -9.15 -12.73 -7.62
CA TRP A 144 -8.91 -11.35 -8.01
C TRP A 144 -9.91 -10.39 -7.35
N ARG A 145 -9.38 -9.24 -6.94
CA ARG A 145 -10.14 -8.06 -6.55
C ARG A 145 -9.87 -6.96 -7.57
N GLN A 146 -10.94 -6.50 -8.19
CA GLN A 146 -10.90 -5.51 -9.26
C GLN A 146 -11.39 -4.12 -8.81
N ILE A 147 -12.04 -4.07 -7.65
CA ILE A 147 -12.65 -2.86 -7.11
C ILE A 147 -12.71 -2.88 -5.58
N SER A 148 -12.50 -1.70 -4.98
CA SER A 148 -12.73 -1.45 -3.54
C SER A 148 -13.84 -0.45 -3.31
N GLY A 149 -14.56 -0.60 -2.19
CA GLY A 149 -15.58 0.36 -1.74
C GLY A 149 -16.70 0.58 -2.76
N LEU A 150 -17.14 -0.48 -3.46
CA LEU A 150 -18.19 -0.40 -4.47
C LEU A 150 -19.46 0.26 -3.90
N ASN A 151 -19.96 1.31 -4.57
CA ASN A 151 -21.11 2.13 -4.15
C ASN A 151 -20.93 2.93 -2.85
N GLU A 152 -19.70 3.10 -2.36
CA GLU A 152 -19.45 3.79 -1.08
C GLU A 152 -18.86 5.20 -1.23
N HIS A 153 -18.40 5.61 -2.42
CA HIS A 153 -17.86 6.94 -2.70
C HIS A 153 -17.92 7.28 -4.20
N GLY A 154 -17.80 8.55 -4.58
CA GLY A 154 -17.89 8.91 -5.99
C GLY A 154 -19.27 8.62 -6.59
N THR A 155 -19.28 8.44 -7.90
CA THR A 155 -20.46 8.05 -8.69
C THR A 155 -20.14 6.81 -9.51
N TYR A 156 -21.16 6.00 -9.81
CA TYR A 156 -21.05 4.72 -10.51
C TYR A 156 -22.05 4.66 -11.66
N ASN A 157 -21.87 3.68 -12.56
CA ASN A 157 -22.68 3.52 -13.77
C ASN A 157 -22.60 4.73 -14.71
N ASN A 158 -21.51 5.49 -14.64
CA ASN A 158 -21.24 6.54 -15.61
C ASN A 158 -20.77 5.89 -16.91
N PRO A 159 -21.20 6.37 -18.08
CA PRO A 159 -20.60 5.98 -19.35
C PRO A 159 -19.10 6.31 -19.36
N ILE A 160 -18.27 5.33 -19.72
CA ILE A 160 -16.83 5.51 -19.92
C ILE A 160 -16.48 5.09 -21.35
N GLU A 161 -15.83 6.00 -22.08
CA GLU A 161 -15.35 5.76 -23.44
C GLU A 161 -14.26 4.69 -23.47
N ASP A 162 -14.17 3.92 -24.56
CA ASP A 162 -13.22 2.81 -24.72
C ASP A 162 -11.77 3.22 -24.45
N ALA A 163 -11.38 4.40 -24.95
CA ALA A 163 -10.03 4.93 -24.75
C ALA A 163 -9.72 5.22 -23.27
N GLU A 164 -10.73 5.65 -22.50
CA GLU A 164 -10.62 5.93 -21.07
C GLU A 164 -10.59 4.64 -20.26
N CYS A 165 -11.41 3.63 -20.61
CA CYS A 165 -11.31 2.29 -20.03
C CYS A 165 -9.91 1.71 -20.21
N ALA A 166 -9.35 1.80 -21.42
CA ALA A 166 -8.01 1.32 -21.71
C ALA A 166 -6.92 2.11 -20.95
N ARG A 167 -7.13 3.43 -20.71
CA ARG A 167 -6.23 4.24 -19.87
C ARG A 167 -6.26 3.77 -18.42
N ILE A 168 -7.45 3.60 -17.84
CA ILE A 168 -7.63 3.12 -16.46
C ILE A 168 -7.02 1.73 -16.28
N PHE A 169 -7.24 0.81 -17.24
CA PHE A 169 -6.61 -0.51 -17.28
C PHE A 169 -5.08 -0.40 -17.17
N ARG A 170 -4.46 0.33 -18.10
CA ARG A 170 -2.99 0.48 -18.15
C ARG A 170 -2.44 1.09 -16.87
N GLU A 171 -3.08 2.13 -16.34
CA GLU A 171 -2.62 2.77 -15.11
C GLU A 171 -2.78 1.86 -13.89
N THR A 172 -3.85 1.07 -13.81
CA THR A 172 -4.08 0.14 -12.70
C THR A 172 -3.07 -1.00 -12.74
N VAL A 173 -2.90 -1.66 -13.89
CA VAL A 173 -1.90 -2.72 -14.04
C VAL A 173 -0.49 -2.20 -13.77
N ALA A 174 -0.15 -1.00 -14.27
CA ALA A 174 1.16 -0.40 -14.02
C ALA A 174 1.39 -0.10 -12.53
N TYR A 175 0.37 0.39 -11.82
CA TYR A 175 0.45 0.62 -10.38
C TYR A 175 0.67 -0.68 -9.61
N GLU A 176 -0.16 -1.70 -9.85
CA GLU A 176 -0.09 -2.99 -9.15
C GLU A 176 1.24 -3.71 -9.43
N ALA A 177 1.72 -3.66 -10.68
CA ALA A 177 3.01 -4.23 -11.05
C ALA A 177 4.16 -3.51 -10.32
N ALA A 178 4.14 -2.17 -10.29
CA ALA A 178 5.15 -1.39 -9.59
C ALA A 178 5.13 -1.60 -8.07
N PHE A 179 3.94 -1.83 -7.49
CA PHE A 179 3.80 -2.22 -6.09
C PHE A 179 4.48 -3.58 -5.83
N LEU A 180 4.16 -4.60 -6.63
CA LEU A 180 4.77 -5.93 -6.50
C LEU A 180 6.29 -5.89 -6.70
N ASP A 181 6.79 -5.14 -7.69
CA ASP A 181 8.23 -4.97 -7.91
C ASP A 181 8.93 -4.25 -6.73
N GLN A 182 8.26 -3.30 -6.08
CA GLN A 182 8.77 -2.68 -4.86
C GLN A 182 8.82 -3.66 -3.69
N GLU A 183 7.77 -4.46 -3.50
CA GLU A 183 7.73 -5.52 -2.49
C GLU A 183 8.85 -6.55 -2.71
N ILE A 184 9.05 -7.01 -3.96
CA ILE A 184 10.13 -7.94 -4.34
C ILE A 184 11.49 -7.35 -3.97
N ARG A 185 11.77 -6.11 -4.39
CA ARG A 185 13.05 -5.45 -4.09
C ARG A 185 13.28 -5.25 -2.59
N PHE A 186 12.23 -4.92 -1.84
CA PHE A 186 12.34 -4.83 -0.39
C PHE A 186 12.65 -6.19 0.25
N ARG A 187 11.99 -7.28 -0.17
CA ARG A 187 12.27 -8.64 0.36
C ARG A 187 13.68 -9.10 -0.01
N GLN A 188 14.17 -8.79 -1.21
CA GLN A 188 15.57 -9.01 -1.61
C GLN A 188 16.54 -8.21 -0.72
N ALA A 189 16.29 -6.92 -0.51
CA ALA A 189 17.11 -6.08 0.33
C ALA A 189 17.12 -6.54 1.80
N LEU A 190 15.99 -7.00 2.33
CA LEU A 190 15.89 -7.60 3.65
C LEU A 190 16.71 -8.87 3.77
N ARG A 191 16.57 -9.80 2.81
CA ARG A 191 17.33 -11.04 2.78
C ARG A 191 18.83 -10.75 2.82
N ASP A 192 19.30 -9.87 1.95
CA ASP A 192 20.72 -9.55 1.81
C ASP A 192 21.26 -8.83 3.05
N LEU A 193 20.46 -7.92 3.64
CA LEU A 193 20.77 -7.27 4.92
C LEU A 193 20.90 -8.29 6.06
N PHE A 194 19.91 -9.18 6.20
CA PHE A 194 19.86 -10.13 7.30
C PHE A 194 21.00 -11.14 7.21
N ALA A 195 21.32 -11.60 5.99
CA ALA A 195 22.46 -12.47 5.76
C ALA A 195 23.79 -11.77 6.08
N ARG A 196 23.97 -10.53 5.61
CA ARG A 196 25.21 -9.76 5.81
C ARG A 196 25.48 -9.42 7.28
N GLU A 197 24.44 -9.06 8.02
CA GLU A 197 24.56 -8.59 9.41
C GLU A 197 24.24 -9.67 10.46
N GLY A 198 23.97 -10.91 10.03
CA GLY A 198 23.59 -12.00 10.93
C GLY A 198 22.29 -11.72 11.69
N LEU A 199 21.35 -11.03 11.04
CA LEU A 199 20.04 -10.71 11.62
C LEU A 199 19.07 -11.87 11.44
N ARG A 200 18.11 -11.95 12.35
CA ARG A 200 17.06 -12.96 12.33
C ARG A 200 15.72 -12.33 12.65
N TYR A 201 14.68 -12.79 11.97
CA TYR A 201 13.32 -12.41 12.32
C TYR A 201 12.95 -13.00 13.68
N VAL A 202 12.50 -12.17 14.63
CA VAL A 202 12.09 -12.61 15.97
C VAL A 202 10.64 -12.24 16.22
N ARG A 203 9.72 -13.17 15.91
CA ARG A 203 8.26 -12.98 16.10
C ARG A 203 7.88 -12.54 17.51
N ARG A 204 8.52 -13.09 18.55
CA ARG A 204 8.27 -12.69 19.94
C ARG A 204 8.64 -11.22 20.21
N THR A 205 9.74 -10.75 19.62
CA THR A 205 10.18 -9.36 19.71
C THR A 205 9.21 -8.45 18.97
N TYR A 206 8.85 -8.82 17.74
CA TYR A 206 7.82 -8.15 16.96
C TYR A 206 6.53 -7.96 17.78
N ASP A 207 5.96 -9.05 18.30
CA ASP A 207 4.69 -9.03 19.02
C ASP A 207 4.76 -8.17 20.29
N ARG A 208 5.89 -8.21 21.01
CA ARG A 208 6.10 -7.40 22.21
C ARG A 208 6.19 -5.91 21.86
N LEU A 209 7.06 -5.55 20.93
CA LEU A 209 7.26 -4.15 20.54
C LEU A 209 6.02 -3.56 19.89
N MET A 210 5.25 -4.34 19.12
CA MET A 210 3.96 -3.87 18.59
C MET A 210 2.92 -3.62 19.68
N ARG A 211 2.93 -4.39 20.79
CA ARG A 211 2.08 -4.08 21.96
C ARG A 211 2.51 -2.80 22.66
N GLU A 212 3.81 -2.54 22.77
CA GLU A 212 4.35 -1.30 23.35
C GLU A 212 4.07 -0.09 22.45
N PHE A 213 4.28 -0.24 21.15
CA PHE A 213 3.95 0.77 20.14
C PHE A 213 2.49 1.18 20.19
N ARG A 214 1.55 0.21 20.27
CA ARG A 214 0.11 0.49 20.45
C ARG A 214 -0.21 1.25 21.74
N LYS A 215 0.64 1.18 22.76
CA LYS A 215 0.53 1.95 24.01
C LYS A 215 1.22 3.32 23.95
N GLY A 216 1.77 3.70 22.78
CA GLY A 216 2.42 4.99 22.56
C GLY A 216 3.95 4.96 22.64
N ALA A 217 4.58 3.80 22.77
CA ALA A 217 6.04 3.70 22.72
C ALA A 217 6.57 4.14 21.34
N VAL A 218 7.75 4.75 21.35
CA VAL A 218 8.50 5.03 20.13
C VAL A 218 9.19 3.74 19.69
N VAL A 219 9.15 3.43 18.39
CA VAL A 219 9.87 2.30 17.81
C VAL A 219 10.75 2.76 16.65
N ASP A 220 11.89 2.09 16.47
CA ASP A 220 12.78 2.33 15.35
C ASP A 220 12.27 1.54 14.14
N VAL A 221 12.14 2.23 13.00
CA VAL A 221 11.62 1.68 11.74
C VAL A 221 12.60 1.98 10.63
N ARG A 222 12.92 0.96 9.84
CA ARG A 222 13.77 0.99 8.65
C ARG A 222 12.85 0.94 7.43
N VAL A 223 12.70 2.08 6.75
CA VAL A 223 11.80 2.21 5.60
C VAL A 223 12.56 2.00 4.32
N PHE A 224 12.08 1.12 3.46
CA PHE A 224 12.72 0.88 2.17
C PHE A 224 12.38 1.96 1.15
N HIS A 225 13.42 2.50 0.55
CA HIS A 225 13.31 3.49 -0.51
C HIS A 225 14.61 3.56 -1.32
N ARG A 226 14.47 3.52 -2.64
CA ARG A 226 15.55 3.55 -3.65
C ARG A 226 16.69 2.57 -3.33
N GLY A 227 16.33 1.35 -2.95
CA GLY A 227 17.28 0.27 -2.66
C GLY A 227 17.99 0.41 -1.31
N ARG A 228 17.52 1.28 -0.41
CA ARG A 228 18.14 1.53 0.90
C ARG A 228 17.08 1.50 2.01
N PHE A 229 17.56 1.29 3.25
CA PHE A 229 16.74 1.40 4.45
C PHE A 229 16.99 2.73 5.15
N GLU A 230 16.02 3.63 5.06
CA GLU A 230 16.05 4.92 5.75
C GLU A 230 15.58 4.78 7.21
N GLU A 231 16.26 5.47 8.12
CA GLU A 231 16.00 5.40 9.56
C GLU A 231 14.87 6.34 9.98
N HIS A 232 13.90 5.80 10.71
CA HIS A 232 12.78 6.55 11.27
C HIS A 232 12.47 6.15 12.71
N ARG A 233 11.90 7.11 13.44
CA ARG A 233 11.25 6.86 14.73
C ARG A 233 9.77 7.05 14.58
N ALA A 234 9.02 5.97 14.81
CA ALA A 234 7.57 5.96 14.68
C ALA A 234 6.91 5.98 16.07
N ARG A 235 5.81 6.71 16.19
CA ARG A 235 4.89 6.67 17.32
C ARG A 235 3.47 6.41 16.82
N ARG A 236 2.64 5.76 17.64
CA ARG A 236 1.26 5.41 17.26
C ARG A 236 0.40 6.61 16.88
N ASP A 237 0.62 7.77 17.51
CA ASP A 237 -0.11 9.02 17.25
C ASP A 237 0.05 9.54 15.82
N LEU A 238 1.17 9.23 15.16
CA LEU A 238 1.41 9.57 13.75
C LEU A 238 0.44 8.84 12.79
N TYR A 239 -0.13 7.73 13.26
CA TYR A 239 -1.05 6.88 12.51
C TYR A 239 -2.50 7.11 12.95
N GLY A 240 -2.82 8.29 13.50
CA GLY A 240 -4.15 8.55 14.05
C GLY A 240 -4.47 7.72 15.30
N ARG A 241 -5.67 7.93 15.87
CA ARG A 241 -6.14 7.15 17.03
C ARG A 241 -6.44 5.70 16.66
#